data_AF-X0RIA3-F1
#
_entry.id   AF-X0RIA3-F1
#
_cell.length_a   1.000
_cell.length_b   1.000
_cell.length_c   1.000
_cell.angle_alpha   90.00
_cell.angle_beta   90.00
_cell.angle_gamma   90.00
#
_symmetry.space_group_name_H-M   'P 1'
#
loop_
_entity.id
_entity.type
_entity.pdbx_description
1 polymer ?
#
loop_
_entity_poly.entity_id
_entity_poly.type
_entity_poly.pdbx_seq_one_letter_code
_entity_poly.pdbx_strand_id
1 'polypeptide(L)'
;MLFYLHTNMAVKWLILSVIVILFISGCSIGDKTKAVVTDVDEKTQEQEIIDVEEQELEEDGEVLEKENETIEDAETEINESEDEPEEKLPPGTHTITIKDLKLDPQELTIKKGDTVVWKHEDKWEDNTQHYLAAHSNEFRSEQYMYYGDTFNHTFDDVGTFTY
;
A
#
# COMPACT_ATOMS: atom_id res chain seq x y z
N MET A 1 -30.62 20.74 17.01
CA MET A 1 -30.05 20.62 18.37
C MET A 1 -28.55 20.75 18.23
N LEU A 2 -27.98 21.92 18.56
CA LEU A 2 -26.56 22.21 18.30
C LEU A 2 -25.82 22.43 19.64
N PHE A 3 -24.93 21.50 19.96
CA PHE A 3 -23.96 21.57 21.05
C PHE A 3 -22.66 20.96 20.55
N TYR A 4 -21.51 21.52 20.98
CA TYR A 4 -20.15 21.14 20.58
C TYR A 4 -19.83 21.42 19.08
N LEU A 5 -18.60 21.79 18.68
CA LEU A 5 -17.40 22.13 19.47
C LEU A 5 -16.96 23.59 19.22
N HIS A 6 -17.10 24.46 20.22
CA HIS A 6 -16.23 25.65 20.30
C HIS A 6 -15.11 25.33 21.29
N THR A 7 -13.95 24.90 20.79
CA THR A 7 -12.80 24.53 21.63
C THR A 7 -12.19 25.78 22.26
N ASN A 8 -12.72 26.14 23.43
CA ASN A 8 -12.34 27.32 24.21
C ASN A 8 -10.81 27.43 24.30
N MET A 9 -10.25 28.56 23.85
CA MET A 9 -8.81 28.73 23.64
C MET A 9 -7.99 28.38 24.89
N ALA A 10 -8.51 28.64 26.08
CA ALA A 10 -7.88 28.28 27.35
C ALA A 10 -7.54 26.78 27.46
N VAL A 11 -8.34 25.90 26.87
CA VAL A 11 -8.08 24.44 26.84
C VAL A 11 -6.91 24.12 25.91
N LYS A 12 -6.80 24.78 24.75
CA LYS A 12 -5.65 24.61 23.84
C LYS A 12 -4.34 25.06 24.51
N TRP A 13 -4.36 26.20 25.22
CA TRP A 13 -3.22 26.68 26.01
C TRP A 13 -2.84 25.74 27.17
N LEU A 14 -3.82 25.14 27.86
CA LEU A 14 -3.55 24.15 28.91
C LEU A 14 -2.93 22.86 28.35
N ILE A 15 -3.43 22.33 27.23
CA ILE A 15 -2.85 21.13 26.59
C ILE A 15 -1.42 21.40 26.13
N LEU A 16 -1.17 22.53 25.47
CA LEU A 16 0.18 22.93 25.05
C LEU A 16 1.14 23.05 26.25
N SER A 17 0.67 23.63 27.36
CA SER A 17 1.44 23.75 28.60
C SER A 17 1.81 22.38 29.20
N VAL A 18 0.91 21.39 29.17
CA VAL A 18 1.21 20.03 29.63
C VAL A 18 2.24 19.34 28.74
N ILE A 19 2.13 19.50 27.41
CA ILE A 19 3.09 18.89 26.46
C ILE A 19 4.50 19.46 26.66
N VAL A 20 4.64 20.78 26.84
CA VAL A 20 5.96 21.42 27.09
C VAL A 20 6.61 20.91 28.39
N ILE A 21 5.83 20.61 29.42
CA ILE A 21 6.35 20.05 30.70
C ILE A 21 6.91 18.63 30.52
N LEU A 22 6.36 17.83 29.60
CA LEU A 22 6.77 16.43 29.39
C LEU A 22 8.14 16.27 28.70
N PHE A 23 8.66 17.30 28.02
CA PHE A 23 9.98 17.24 27.37
C PHE A 23 11.18 17.49 28.32
N ILE A 24 10.95 17.87 29.58
CA ILE A 24 12.01 18.29 30.51
C ILE A 24 12.49 17.15 31.43
N SER A 25 12.47 15.90 30.96
CA SER A 25 12.90 14.71 31.73
C SER A 25 13.44 13.61 30.82
N GLY A 26 14.76 13.55 30.62
CA GLY A 26 15.37 12.50 29.79
C GLY A 26 16.90 12.44 29.66
N CYS A 27 17.63 13.54 29.88
CA CYS A 27 19.11 13.53 29.73
C CYS A 27 19.81 12.90 30.95
N SER A 28 20.00 11.58 30.92
CA SER A 28 20.92 10.87 31.82
C SER A 28 22.27 10.66 31.13
N ILE A 29 23.27 11.47 31.48
CA ILE A 29 24.65 11.29 30.99
C ILE A 29 25.28 10.09 31.71
N GLY A 30 25.70 9.09 30.92
CA GLY A 30 26.53 7.96 31.33
C GLY A 30 27.74 7.88 30.39
N ASP A 31 28.94 7.64 30.95
CA ASP A 31 30.19 8.13 30.36
C ASP A 31 31.15 7.00 29.90
N LYS A 32 31.96 7.30 28.87
CA LYS A 32 33.19 6.61 28.39
C LYS A 32 33.08 5.23 27.70
N THR A 33 33.11 5.24 26.37
CA THR A 33 34.02 4.39 25.57
C THR A 33 34.69 5.23 24.48
N LYS A 34 35.73 4.72 23.80
CA LYS A 34 36.69 5.54 23.01
C LYS A 34 37.12 4.86 21.69
N ALA A 35 36.72 5.45 20.56
CA ALA A 35 37.33 5.31 19.23
C ALA A 35 37.12 6.66 18.50
N VAL A 36 38.13 7.50 18.28
CA VAL A 36 39.16 7.41 17.20
C VAL A 36 38.55 7.63 15.80
N VAL A 37 38.19 8.90 15.57
CA VAL A 37 38.38 9.72 14.36
C VAL A 37 38.37 9.05 12.97
N THR A 38 37.42 9.49 12.15
CA THR A 38 37.69 9.95 10.77
C THR A 38 37.01 11.31 10.56
N ASP A 39 37.76 12.34 10.18
CA ASP A 39 37.21 13.64 9.79
C ASP A 39 36.43 13.55 8.45
N VAL A 40 35.38 14.38 8.28
CA VAL A 40 35.29 15.45 7.26
C VAL A 40 33.87 16.05 7.22
N ASP A 41 33.83 17.38 7.35
CA ASP A 41 32.79 18.35 6.99
C ASP A 41 31.30 18.04 7.21
N GLU A 42 30.81 18.58 8.33
CA GLU A 42 29.47 19.17 8.45
C GLU A 42 29.18 20.16 7.30
N LYS A 43 28.04 19.99 6.61
CA LYS A 43 27.38 21.13 5.95
C LYS A 43 25.85 21.05 6.02
N THR A 44 25.32 21.57 7.11
CA THR A 44 23.91 21.96 7.24
C THR A 44 23.54 22.95 6.13
N GLN A 45 22.55 22.61 5.30
CA GLN A 45 21.72 23.61 4.61
C GLN A 45 20.24 23.22 4.71
N GLU A 46 19.56 23.97 5.55
CA GLU A 46 18.12 24.01 5.77
C GLU A 46 17.47 24.77 4.60
N GLN A 47 16.42 24.21 3.98
CA GLN A 47 15.61 24.95 3.01
C GLN A 47 14.13 24.53 3.04
N GLU A 48 13.36 25.32 3.79
CA GLU A 48 12.08 25.90 3.34
C GLU A 48 11.10 24.95 2.62
N ILE A 49 10.30 24.24 3.43
CA ILE A 49 9.05 23.63 2.97
C ILE A 49 8.06 24.76 2.70
N ILE A 50 7.51 24.83 1.48
CA ILE A 50 6.46 25.81 1.13
C ILE A 50 5.11 25.12 1.31
N ASP A 51 4.28 25.65 2.21
CA ASP A 51 2.89 25.24 2.37
C ASP A 51 2.11 25.56 1.09
N VAL A 52 1.70 24.53 0.34
CA VAL A 52 0.80 24.67 -0.81
C VAL A 52 -0.59 24.21 -0.39
N GLU A 53 -1.41 25.22 -0.11
CA GLU A 53 -2.85 25.23 0.15
C GLU A 53 -3.64 24.04 -0.46
N GLU A 54 -4.04 23.11 0.41
CA GLU A 54 -4.92 21.98 0.09
C GLU A 54 -6.37 22.50 -0.05
N GLN A 55 -6.85 22.60 -1.29
CA GLN A 55 -8.22 23.04 -1.58
C GLN A 55 -9.17 21.84 -1.68
N GLU A 56 -9.80 21.47 -0.56
CA GLU A 56 -11.05 20.70 -0.60
C GLU A 56 -12.15 21.53 -1.29
N LEU A 57 -12.89 20.91 -2.20
CA LEU A 57 -14.18 21.38 -2.68
C LEU A 57 -15.13 20.19 -2.78
N GLU A 58 -16.10 20.16 -1.87
CA GLU A 58 -17.25 19.27 -1.93
C GLU A 58 -18.17 19.67 -3.10
N GLU A 59 -18.75 18.70 -3.81
CA GLU A 59 -19.99 18.88 -4.57
C GLU A 59 -20.95 17.74 -4.21
N ASP A 60 -22.18 18.09 -3.84
CA ASP A 60 -23.19 17.14 -3.36
C ASP A 60 -23.98 16.46 -4.49
N GLY A 61 -24.68 15.36 -4.15
CA GLY A 61 -25.33 14.49 -5.13
C GLY A 61 -26.43 13.60 -4.56
N GLU A 62 -27.17 14.07 -3.55
CA GLU A 62 -28.23 13.30 -2.89
C GLU A 62 -29.52 13.20 -3.75
N VAL A 63 -29.76 12.08 -4.44
CA VAL A 63 -31.11 11.75 -4.97
C VAL A 63 -31.49 10.26 -4.83
N LEU A 64 -32.07 9.96 -3.66
CA LEU A 64 -33.23 9.07 -3.42
C LEU A 64 -33.28 7.63 -3.98
N GLU A 65 -33.43 6.70 -3.03
CA GLU A 65 -33.91 5.32 -3.21
C GLU A 65 -35.33 5.24 -3.80
N LYS A 66 -35.63 4.14 -4.51
CA LYS A 66 -36.97 3.51 -4.52
C LYS A 66 -36.88 1.99 -4.63
N GLU A 67 -37.25 1.31 -3.56
CA GLU A 67 -37.59 -0.12 -3.58
C GLU A 67 -38.93 -0.35 -4.32
N ASN A 68 -39.13 -1.53 -4.89
CA ASN A 68 -40.13 -2.51 -4.41
C ASN A 68 -40.10 -3.84 -5.20
N GLU A 69 -39.99 -4.95 -4.46
CA GLU A 69 -40.34 -6.37 -4.71
C GLU A 69 -40.93 -6.81 -6.09
N THR A 70 -40.39 -7.86 -6.76
CA THR A 70 -40.73 -9.32 -6.61
C THR A 70 -42.10 -9.69 -7.27
N ILE A 71 -42.38 -10.83 -7.92
CA ILE A 71 -41.72 -12.14 -8.15
C ILE A 71 -41.33 -12.29 -9.66
N GLU A 72 -41.17 -13.42 -10.39
CA GLU A 72 -41.46 -14.88 -10.24
C GLU A 72 -40.42 -15.71 -11.04
N ASP A 73 -40.40 -17.05 -10.91
CA ASP A 73 -39.34 -17.94 -11.43
C ASP A 73 -39.24 -18.07 -12.97
N ALA A 74 -38.00 -18.14 -13.49
CA ALA A 74 -37.70 -18.61 -14.85
C ALA A 74 -36.29 -19.24 -14.95
N GLU A 75 -36.15 -20.51 -14.56
CA GLU A 75 -34.91 -21.28 -14.75
C GLU A 75 -34.50 -21.29 -16.24
N THR A 76 -33.43 -20.57 -16.56
CA THR A 76 -32.80 -20.57 -17.88
C THR A 76 -31.32 -20.84 -17.68
N GLU A 77 -30.81 -21.98 -18.14
CA GLU A 77 -29.37 -22.28 -18.13
C GLU A 77 -28.64 -21.40 -19.15
N ILE A 78 -28.34 -20.15 -18.79
CA ILE A 78 -27.50 -19.26 -19.59
C ILE A 78 -26.03 -19.67 -19.40
N ASN A 79 -25.64 -20.76 -20.05
CA ASN A 79 -24.23 -21.09 -20.27
C ASN A 79 -23.65 -20.20 -21.37
N GLU A 80 -23.61 -18.88 -21.12
CA GLU A 80 -22.75 -17.96 -21.88
C GLU A 80 -21.37 -17.96 -21.20
N SER A 81 -20.50 -18.83 -21.71
CA SER A 81 -19.07 -18.75 -21.44
C SER A 81 -18.55 -17.39 -21.91
N GLU A 82 -18.08 -16.59 -20.97
CA GLU A 82 -17.46 -15.29 -21.23
C GLU A 82 -16.15 -15.54 -21.99
N ASP A 83 -16.20 -15.40 -23.33
CA ASP A 83 -15.12 -15.70 -24.28
C ASP A 83 -14.03 -14.60 -24.25
N GLU A 84 -13.56 -14.27 -23.04
CA GLU A 84 -12.31 -13.54 -22.85
C GLU A 84 -11.18 -14.44 -23.37
N PRO A 85 -10.32 -13.97 -24.28
CA PRO A 85 -9.24 -14.79 -24.81
C PRO A 85 -8.20 -15.01 -23.71
N GLU A 86 -8.26 -16.16 -23.03
CA GLU A 86 -7.20 -16.63 -22.12
C GLU A 86 -5.86 -16.57 -22.87
N GLU A 87 -5.04 -15.55 -22.60
CA GLU A 87 -3.72 -15.42 -23.21
C GLU A 87 -2.85 -16.57 -22.74
N LYS A 88 -2.75 -17.60 -23.58
CA LYS A 88 -2.00 -18.81 -23.28
C LYS A 88 -0.53 -18.48 -23.05
N LEU A 89 -0.16 -18.42 -21.78
CA LEU A 89 1.16 -18.05 -21.31
C LEU A 89 2.27 -18.91 -21.94
N PRO A 90 3.49 -18.36 -22.12
CA PRO A 90 4.62 -19.12 -22.60
C PRO A 90 4.93 -20.37 -21.74
N PRO A 91 5.43 -21.47 -22.34
CA PRO A 91 5.86 -22.64 -21.55
C PRO A 91 6.97 -22.26 -20.57
N GLY A 92 6.78 -22.57 -19.29
CA GLY A 92 7.69 -22.16 -18.21
C GLY A 92 7.25 -20.87 -17.49
N THR A 93 6.14 -20.24 -17.90
CA THR A 93 5.52 -19.15 -17.15
C THR A 93 4.49 -19.69 -16.15
N HIS A 94 4.48 -19.13 -14.94
CA HIS A 94 3.53 -19.43 -13.85
C HIS A 94 2.94 -18.13 -13.33
N THR A 95 1.65 -18.12 -12.97
CA THR A 95 0.98 -16.93 -12.41
C THR A 95 0.81 -17.06 -10.90
N ILE A 96 0.98 -15.94 -10.19
CA ILE A 96 0.55 -15.74 -8.81
C ILE A 96 -0.40 -14.53 -8.81
N THR A 97 -1.61 -14.71 -8.30
CA THR A 97 -2.59 -13.62 -8.18
C THR A 97 -2.39 -12.91 -6.85
N ILE A 98 -2.30 -11.58 -6.87
CA ILE A 98 -2.33 -10.72 -5.69
C ILE A 98 -3.79 -10.30 -5.48
N LYS A 99 -4.45 -10.87 -4.47
CA LYS A 99 -5.87 -10.65 -4.18
C LYS A 99 -6.21 -10.91 -2.71
N ASP A 100 -7.15 -10.14 -2.18
CA ASP A 100 -7.56 -10.14 -0.78
C ASP A 100 -6.39 -9.96 0.21
N LEU A 101 -5.42 -9.12 -0.18
CA LEU A 101 -4.13 -8.88 0.50
C LEU A 101 -3.27 -10.15 0.67
N LYS A 102 -3.42 -11.11 -0.24
CA LYS A 102 -2.74 -12.41 -0.25
C LYS A 102 -2.16 -12.70 -1.63
N LEU A 103 -1.23 -13.63 -1.65
CA LEU A 103 -0.75 -14.31 -2.85
C LEU A 103 -1.51 -15.62 -2.99
N ASP A 104 -1.97 -15.95 -4.21
CA ASP A 104 -2.46 -17.28 -4.55
C ASP A 104 -1.76 -17.80 -5.82
N PRO A 105 -0.97 -18.89 -5.74
CA PRO A 105 -0.60 -19.63 -4.54
C PRO A 105 0.37 -18.87 -3.62
N GLN A 106 0.30 -19.14 -2.31
CA GLN A 106 1.24 -18.61 -1.30
C GLN A 106 2.65 -19.22 -1.39
N GLU A 107 2.75 -20.47 -1.82
CA GLU A 107 4.02 -21.17 -2.07
C GLU A 107 4.00 -21.78 -3.48
N LEU A 108 5.06 -21.53 -4.25
CA LEU A 108 5.19 -22.04 -5.62
C LEU A 108 6.57 -22.69 -5.82
N THR A 109 6.59 -23.89 -6.39
CA THR A 109 7.83 -24.59 -6.78
C THR A 109 7.96 -24.65 -8.29
N ILE A 110 8.93 -23.93 -8.83
CA ILE A 110 9.24 -23.82 -10.27
C ILE A 110 10.60 -24.45 -10.59
N LYS A 111 11.00 -24.44 -11.87
CA LYS A 111 12.36 -24.81 -12.31
C LYS A 111 13.23 -23.57 -12.48
N LYS A 112 14.55 -23.74 -12.42
CA LYS A 112 15.50 -22.69 -12.85
C LYS A 112 15.23 -22.32 -14.32
N GLY A 113 15.08 -21.03 -14.58
CA GLY A 113 14.74 -20.47 -15.90
C GLY A 113 13.23 -20.38 -16.19
N ASP A 114 12.36 -20.81 -15.27
CA ASP A 114 10.93 -20.50 -15.33
C ASP A 114 10.69 -19.03 -14.91
N THR A 115 9.63 -18.42 -15.43
CA THR A 115 9.19 -17.05 -15.12
C THR A 115 7.96 -17.08 -14.23
N VAL A 116 7.94 -16.28 -13.16
CA VAL A 116 6.71 -16.00 -12.40
C VAL A 116 6.16 -14.65 -12.85
N VAL A 117 4.84 -14.58 -13.01
CA VAL A 117 4.07 -13.36 -13.26
C VAL A 117 3.16 -13.14 -12.06
N TRP A 118 3.31 -12.01 -11.37
CA TRP A 118 2.38 -11.57 -10.34
C TRP A 118 1.35 -10.65 -10.98
N LYS A 119 0.06 -10.96 -10.84
CA LYS A 119 -1.07 -10.18 -11.37
C LYS A 119 -1.84 -9.52 -10.22
N HIS A 120 -2.02 -8.20 -10.27
CA HIS A 120 -2.80 -7.48 -9.26
C HIS A 120 -4.30 -7.54 -9.56
N GLU A 121 -5.11 -8.08 -8.65
CA GLU A 121 -6.58 -8.18 -8.79
C GLU A 121 -7.40 -7.46 -7.71
N ASP A 122 -6.77 -6.80 -6.74
CA ASP A 122 -7.49 -6.06 -5.71
C ASP A 122 -8.20 -4.78 -6.23
N LYS A 123 -9.41 -4.51 -5.72
CA LYS A 123 -10.33 -3.44 -6.17
C LYS A 123 -11.16 -2.77 -5.04
N TRP A 124 -10.67 -2.66 -3.80
CA TRP A 124 -11.50 -2.00 -2.76
C TRP A 124 -11.72 -0.51 -3.01
N GLU A 125 -10.69 0.14 -3.56
CA GLU A 125 -10.68 1.55 -3.92
C GLU A 125 -9.98 1.71 -5.28
N ASP A 126 -10.36 2.72 -6.07
CA ASP A 126 -9.86 2.96 -7.43
C ASP A 126 -8.32 3.09 -7.51
N ASN A 127 -7.68 3.45 -6.39
CA ASN A 127 -6.23 3.64 -6.26
C ASN A 127 -5.56 2.57 -5.38
N THR A 128 -6.16 1.38 -5.23
CA THR A 128 -5.51 0.25 -4.54
C THR A 128 -4.19 -0.08 -5.24
N GLN A 129 -3.08 0.00 -4.51
CA GLN A 129 -1.72 -0.13 -5.02
C GLN A 129 -0.92 -1.13 -4.18
N HIS A 130 -0.24 -2.06 -4.86
CA HIS A 130 0.76 -2.94 -4.23
C HIS A 130 2.17 -2.66 -4.77
N TYR A 131 3.17 -3.09 -4.01
CA TYR A 131 4.57 -3.05 -4.41
C TYR A 131 5.23 -4.38 -4.08
N LEU A 132 5.83 -5.06 -5.06
CA LEU A 132 6.45 -6.37 -4.86
C LEU A 132 7.96 -6.20 -4.69
N ALA A 133 8.56 -6.78 -3.64
CA ALA A 133 10.00 -6.74 -3.42
C ALA A 133 10.49 -7.93 -2.59
N ALA A 134 11.51 -8.63 -3.08
CA ALA A 134 12.15 -9.70 -2.32
C ALA A 134 12.87 -9.15 -1.08
N HIS A 135 12.81 -9.86 0.05
CA HIS A 135 13.54 -9.52 1.28
C HIS A 135 15.07 -9.45 1.07
N SER A 136 15.57 -10.18 0.08
CA SER A 136 16.95 -10.18 -0.42
C SER A 136 17.31 -8.93 -1.24
N ASN A 137 16.31 -8.21 -1.75
CA ASN A 137 16.38 -7.16 -2.77
C ASN A 137 16.84 -7.63 -4.16
N GLU A 138 16.77 -8.94 -4.47
CA GLU A 138 17.20 -9.48 -5.78
C GLU A 138 16.22 -9.18 -6.92
N PHE A 139 14.93 -9.00 -6.62
CA PHE A 139 13.93 -8.45 -7.53
C PHE A 139 12.96 -7.53 -6.80
N ARG A 140 12.38 -6.57 -7.53
CA ARG A 140 11.28 -5.70 -7.10
C ARG A 140 10.57 -5.11 -8.32
N SER A 141 9.31 -4.70 -8.19
CA SER A 141 8.65 -3.90 -9.23
C SER A 141 9.30 -2.52 -9.36
N GLU A 142 9.41 -1.98 -10.57
CA GLU A 142 10.00 -0.64 -10.76
C GLU A 142 9.06 0.49 -10.33
N GLN A 143 7.75 0.21 -10.36
CA GLN A 143 6.64 1.10 -10.01
C GLN A 143 5.65 0.39 -9.07
N TYR A 144 4.67 1.15 -8.56
CA TYR A 144 3.47 0.58 -7.94
C TYR A 144 2.65 -0.19 -8.98
N MET A 145 2.05 -1.30 -8.56
CA MET A 145 1.11 -2.09 -9.35
C MET A 145 -0.31 -1.69 -8.95
N TYR A 146 -1.13 -1.33 -9.94
CA TYR A 146 -2.56 -1.04 -9.82
C TYR A 146 -3.39 -2.25 -10.26
N TYR A 147 -4.72 -2.19 -10.14
CA TYR A 147 -5.58 -3.26 -10.67
C TYR A 147 -5.28 -3.59 -12.14
N GLY A 148 -5.04 -4.87 -12.43
CA GLY A 148 -4.74 -5.38 -13.76
C GLY A 148 -3.25 -5.36 -14.12
N ASP A 149 -2.40 -4.64 -13.39
CA ASP A 149 -0.97 -4.62 -13.64
C ASP A 149 -0.33 -6.00 -13.38
N THR A 150 0.76 -6.25 -14.10
CA THR A 150 1.61 -7.42 -13.89
C THR A 150 3.06 -7.02 -13.64
N PHE A 151 3.72 -7.74 -12.74
CA PHE A 151 5.17 -7.77 -12.60
C PHE A 151 5.65 -9.18 -12.95
N ASN A 152 6.86 -9.31 -13.50
CA ASN A 152 7.41 -10.62 -13.87
C ASN A 152 8.91 -10.73 -13.56
N HIS A 153 9.34 -11.93 -13.19
CA HIS A 153 10.74 -12.25 -12.90
C HIS A 153 11.07 -13.68 -13.30
N THR A 154 12.22 -13.87 -13.94
CA THR A 154 12.75 -15.19 -14.33
C THR A 154 13.76 -15.65 -13.31
N PHE A 155 13.51 -16.80 -12.69
CA PHE A 155 14.33 -17.32 -11.60
C PHE A 155 15.53 -18.09 -12.15
N ASP A 156 16.57 -17.34 -12.49
CA ASP A 156 17.82 -17.90 -13.02
C ASP A 156 18.68 -18.61 -11.98
N ASP A 157 18.40 -18.53 -10.67
CA ASP A 157 19.15 -19.29 -9.65
C ASP A 157 18.28 -20.20 -8.78
N VAL A 158 18.91 -21.20 -8.17
CA VAL A 158 18.23 -22.23 -7.37
C VAL A 158 18.31 -21.88 -5.89
N GLY A 159 17.15 -21.62 -5.28
CA GLY A 159 17.05 -21.25 -3.87
C GLY A 159 15.61 -21.20 -3.38
N THR A 160 15.40 -20.56 -2.24
CA THR A 160 14.07 -20.23 -1.69
C THR A 160 13.99 -18.71 -1.60
N PHE A 161 13.00 -18.14 -2.27
CA PHE A 161 12.86 -16.71 -2.48
C PHE A 161 11.66 -16.22 -1.66
N THR A 162 11.90 -15.26 -0.76
CA THR A 162 10.85 -14.69 0.10
C THR A 162 10.69 -13.21 -0.19
N TYR A 163 9.44 -12.78 -0.35
CA TYR A 163 9.00 -11.47 -0.84
C TYR A 163 7.59 -11.18 -0.30
#